data_AF-A0A7C6TTC2-F1
#
_entry.id   AF-A0A7C6TTC2-F1
#
_cell.length_a   1.000
_cell.length_b   1.000
_cell.length_c   1.000
_cell.angle_alpha   90.00
_cell.angle_beta   90.00
_cell.angle_gamma   90.00
#
_symmetry.space_group_name_H-M   'P 1'
#
loop_
_entity.id
_entity.type
_entity.pdbx_description
1 polymer ?
#
loop_
_entity_poly.entity_id
_entity_poly.type
_entity_poly.pdbx_seq_one_letter_code
_entity_poly.pdbx_strand_id
1 'polypeptide(L)'
;RLTEVPFTLVAENGAPQGERHVVFYNPPIIDRKLGVRRPFLLDTRNVAERFLAHDVQTVVFARSRRAVEQLVIYLRQKALHIGRDAHAVRGYRAGYLPRERRQIEARLRDGTVRTVAATNALELGIDIGGLDACIMAGYPGTIASTWQQAGRAGRGLKTHVAILVASSSPLDQYIITHPDYFFGQSPEHALVHPDNLYLLLDHVHCATFELPFTADERYGAEDVQELLRFLEEEGAVRFSGARWHWIGDDMPARAVSLRSADPTSVTIVTWEDDAQDRRRLIGQIDRAGAPLWVHEGAVYMHEGRQYHVESLDWEAGMAEVRPIQVDYYTEPISSTRIDIERVYEEKTRAGIGVAHGEVRITSRVTGYKRLRLGTMEHLGWGDVDLPEQQTVSGACWLTVSDDIVERLRKEGWWVGEHVESRGPNWPQQRDRARQRDRYRCRRCGAQERPRRQHHVHHVVPFRDFGWVPGQNENYIRANKLDNLITLCPVCHRLVEQQVAVQSTLSRLGRVLGHLAPLFLMCDSRDIGISSDVKAPQTGLPTLFVFDRIPAGVGVGAAIYTLYGDLLDKAAELIHDCPCSAGCPSCVGPADGDEHAKQQVLRLIEAMRPS
;
A
#
# COMPACT_ATOMS: atom_id res chain seq x y z
N ARG A 1 6.08 -6.89 -27.52
CA ARG A 1 4.92 -5.99 -27.72
C ARG A 1 5.27 -4.54 -27.46
N LEU A 2 5.98 -4.18 -26.37
CA LEU A 2 6.30 -2.77 -26.07
C LEU A 2 6.90 -1.95 -27.23
N THR A 3 7.83 -2.53 -28.01
CA THR A 3 8.46 -1.87 -29.16
C THR A 3 8.06 -2.48 -30.50
N GLU A 4 7.33 -3.60 -30.48
CA GLU A 4 6.99 -4.45 -31.65
C GLU A 4 8.13 -4.89 -32.57
N VAL A 5 9.38 -4.54 -32.26
CA VAL A 5 10.56 -4.97 -33.00
C VAL A 5 11.26 -6.15 -32.31
N PRO A 6 11.92 -7.04 -33.07
CA PRO A 6 12.79 -8.06 -32.51
C PRO A 6 13.88 -7.43 -31.64
N PHE A 7 14.21 -8.06 -30.51
CA PHE A 7 15.30 -7.65 -29.63
C PHE A 7 16.15 -8.86 -29.24
N THR A 8 17.40 -8.61 -28.88
CA THR A 8 18.33 -9.62 -28.37
C THR A 8 18.67 -9.30 -26.91
N LEU A 9 18.46 -10.26 -26.02
CA LEU A 9 18.81 -10.13 -24.61
C LEU A 9 20.33 -10.25 -24.42
N VAL A 10 20.93 -9.23 -23.80
CA VAL A 10 22.31 -9.30 -23.31
C VAL A 10 22.26 -9.67 -21.83
N ALA A 11 22.38 -10.98 -21.54
CA ALA A 11 22.21 -11.53 -20.19
C ALA A 11 23.51 -11.53 -19.37
N GLU A 12 24.67 -11.64 -20.02
CA GLU A 12 25.96 -11.76 -19.34
C GLU A 12 26.46 -10.40 -18.84
N ASN A 13 26.65 -10.28 -17.53
CA ASN A 13 27.24 -9.10 -16.92
C ASN A 13 28.73 -9.32 -16.64
N GLY A 14 29.58 -8.75 -17.49
CA GLY A 14 31.04 -8.80 -17.35
C GLY A 14 31.65 -7.76 -16.38
N ALA A 15 30.83 -6.98 -15.67
CA ALA A 15 31.34 -5.98 -14.73
C ALA A 15 31.96 -6.64 -13.48
N PRO A 16 33.03 -6.06 -12.91
CA PRO A 16 33.65 -6.59 -11.68
C PRO A 16 32.67 -6.50 -10.50
N GLN A 17 32.57 -7.58 -9.73
CA GLN A 17 31.73 -7.67 -8.54
C GLN A 17 32.53 -8.19 -7.35
N GLY A 18 32.48 -7.45 -6.24
CA GLY A 18 32.97 -7.89 -4.94
C GLY A 18 31.99 -8.85 -4.25
N GLU A 19 32.41 -9.38 -3.11
CA GLU A 19 31.59 -10.24 -2.27
C GLU A 19 30.34 -9.50 -1.75
N ARG A 20 29.15 -10.13 -1.88
CA ARG A 20 27.88 -9.59 -1.40
C ARG A 20 27.37 -10.38 -0.19
N HIS A 21 27.16 -9.71 0.93
CA HIS A 21 26.38 -10.27 2.04
C HIS A 21 24.92 -9.80 1.97
N VAL A 22 23.97 -10.73 1.99
CA VAL A 22 22.53 -10.43 2.13
C VAL A 22 22.07 -10.91 3.50
N VAL A 23 21.62 -9.99 4.35
CA VAL A 23 21.29 -10.26 5.76
C VAL A 23 19.82 -10.00 6.01
N PHE A 24 19.14 -11.00 6.55
CA PHE A 24 17.75 -10.91 6.99
C PHE A 24 17.72 -10.69 8.51
N TYR A 25 17.28 -9.51 8.94
CA TYR A 25 17.21 -9.11 10.35
C TYR A 25 15.76 -9.02 10.82
N ASN A 26 15.40 -9.82 11.83
CA ASN A 26 14.08 -9.77 12.48
C ASN A 26 14.17 -9.05 13.84
N PRO A 27 13.52 -7.90 14.03
CA PRO A 27 13.47 -7.21 15.32
C PRO A 27 12.98 -8.12 16.45
N PRO A 28 13.56 -8.02 17.67
CA PRO A 28 13.22 -8.91 18.78
C PRO A 28 11.79 -8.71 19.29
N ILE A 29 11.19 -9.76 19.84
CA ILE A 29 9.92 -9.70 20.57
C ILE A 29 10.15 -9.00 21.92
N ILE A 30 9.41 -7.93 22.20
CA ILE A 30 9.48 -7.15 23.45
C ILE A 30 8.30 -7.46 24.39
N ASP A 31 7.19 -8.00 23.87
CA ASP A 31 6.09 -8.53 24.66
C ASP A 31 5.67 -9.89 24.09
N ARG A 32 6.04 -10.97 24.79
CA ARG A 32 5.72 -12.34 24.36
C ARG A 32 4.24 -12.68 24.46
N LYS A 33 3.49 -12.06 25.38
CA LYS A 33 2.05 -12.36 25.57
C LYS A 33 1.21 -11.79 24.43
N LEU A 34 1.60 -10.61 23.95
CA LEU A 34 0.91 -9.93 22.86
C LEU A 34 1.57 -10.15 21.49
N GLY A 35 2.66 -10.93 21.42
CA GLY A 35 3.43 -11.13 20.19
C GLY A 35 4.13 -9.86 19.66
N VAL A 36 4.25 -8.81 20.48
CA VAL A 36 4.69 -7.50 20.00
C VAL A 36 6.20 -7.46 19.84
N ARG A 37 6.64 -7.20 18.61
CA ARG A 37 8.04 -6.90 18.26
C ARG A 37 8.41 -5.45 18.49
N ARG A 38 9.71 -5.22 18.71
CA ARG A 38 10.29 -3.88 18.71
C ARG A 38 9.99 -3.18 17.38
N PRO A 39 9.70 -1.87 17.37
CA PRO A 39 9.48 -1.13 16.13
C PRO A 39 10.68 -1.24 15.18
N PHE A 40 10.44 -1.78 13.98
CA PHE A 40 11.48 -2.07 12.98
C PHE A 40 12.30 -0.83 12.57
N LEU A 41 11.69 0.36 12.58
CA LEU A 41 12.37 1.61 12.23
C LEU A 41 13.48 1.96 13.23
N LEU A 42 13.32 1.59 14.51
CA LEU A 42 14.35 1.80 15.54
C LEU A 42 15.52 0.84 15.37
N ASP A 43 15.27 -0.42 15.04
CA ASP A 43 16.35 -1.36 14.71
C ASP A 43 17.06 -0.97 13.41
N THR A 44 16.30 -0.51 12.39
CA THR A 44 16.87 0.06 11.16
C THR A 44 17.82 1.21 11.48
N ARG A 45 17.37 2.16 12.33
CA ARG A 45 18.22 3.24 12.83
C ARG A 45 19.48 2.68 13.50
N ASN A 46 19.34 1.77 14.47
CA ASN A 46 20.49 1.23 15.21
C ASN A 46 21.53 0.57 14.28
N VAL A 47 21.09 -0.14 13.24
CA VAL A 47 21.97 -0.73 12.24
C VAL A 47 22.67 0.36 11.44
N ALA A 48 21.93 1.34 10.91
CA ALA A 48 22.49 2.46 10.14
C ALA A 48 23.48 3.31 10.96
N GLU A 49 23.20 3.53 12.25
CA GLU A 49 24.10 4.26 13.16
C GLU A 49 25.47 3.58 13.30
N ARG A 50 25.53 2.23 13.26
CA ARG A 50 26.80 1.48 13.32
C ARG A 50 27.63 1.72 12.06
N PHE A 51 27.01 1.67 10.88
CA PHE A 51 27.70 1.96 9.62
C PHE A 51 28.19 3.41 9.56
N LEU A 52 27.35 4.36 9.97
CA LEU A 52 27.73 5.77 10.05
C LEU A 52 28.92 6.00 11.01
N ALA A 53 28.95 5.32 12.15
CA ALA A 53 30.06 5.41 13.10
C ALA A 53 31.39 4.91 12.52
N HIS A 54 31.35 3.87 11.68
CA HIS A 54 32.53 3.25 11.04
C HIS A 54 32.83 3.82 9.65
N ASP A 55 32.25 4.98 9.31
CA ASP A 55 32.45 5.66 8.03
C ASP A 55 32.07 4.84 6.78
N VAL A 56 31.05 4.00 6.87
CA VAL A 56 30.58 3.18 5.73
C VAL A 56 29.48 3.91 4.98
N GLN A 57 29.63 4.09 3.66
CA GLN A 57 28.64 4.84 2.88
C GLN A 57 27.37 4.01 2.68
N THR A 58 26.24 4.52 3.20
CA THR A 58 25.03 3.71 3.40
C THR A 58 23.79 4.34 2.78
N VAL A 59 22.99 3.56 2.06
CA VAL A 59 21.60 3.91 1.74
C VAL A 59 20.64 3.16 2.68
N VAL A 60 19.64 3.88 3.18
CA VAL A 60 18.56 3.34 4.01
C VAL A 60 17.23 3.56 3.28
N PHE A 61 16.71 2.52 2.65
CA PHE A 61 15.39 2.55 2.02
C PHE A 61 14.28 2.41 3.06
N ALA A 62 13.26 3.25 2.97
CA ALA A 62 12.07 3.16 3.80
C ALA A 62 10.79 3.28 2.98
N ARG A 63 9.76 2.53 3.36
CA ARG A 63 8.50 2.41 2.60
C ARG A 63 7.61 3.64 2.59
N SER A 64 7.88 4.64 3.43
CA SER A 64 7.04 5.85 3.51
C SER A 64 7.89 7.11 3.63
N ARG A 65 7.35 8.22 3.09
CA ARG A 65 7.96 9.57 3.20
C ARG A 65 8.24 9.91 4.67
N ARG A 66 7.30 9.59 5.56
CA ARG A 66 7.45 9.79 7.01
C ARG A 66 8.62 9.03 7.62
N ALA A 67 8.75 7.73 7.29
CA ALA A 67 9.83 6.91 7.84
C ALA A 67 11.21 7.42 7.39
N VAL A 68 11.33 7.91 6.14
CA VAL A 68 12.53 8.59 5.65
C VAL A 68 12.86 9.80 6.52
N GLU A 69 11.91 10.71 6.72
CA GLU A 69 12.15 11.93 7.50
C GLU A 69 12.51 11.62 8.96
N GLN A 70 11.86 10.62 9.57
CA GLN A 70 12.21 10.15 10.91
C GLN A 70 13.64 9.60 10.98
N LEU A 71 14.06 8.79 10.01
CA LEU A 71 15.43 8.28 9.94
C LEU A 71 16.44 9.41 9.77
N VAL A 72 16.15 10.42 8.95
CA VAL A 72 17.02 11.60 8.79
C VAL A 72 17.20 12.32 10.13
N ILE A 73 16.13 12.56 10.88
CA ILE A 73 16.20 13.21 12.20
C ILE A 73 17.09 12.40 13.14
N TYR A 74 16.84 11.10 13.27
CA TYR A 74 17.59 10.24 14.19
C TYR A 74 19.08 10.13 13.82
N LEU A 75 19.37 9.93 12.52
CA LEU A 75 20.74 9.72 12.04
C LEU A 75 21.56 11.03 12.07
N ARG A 76 20.92 12.19 11.89
CA ARG A 76 21.58 13.49 12.06
C ARG A 76 21.96 13.75 13.52
N GLN A 77 21.05 13.44 14.45
CA GLN A 77 21.36 13.51 15.88
C GLN A 77 22.54 12.60 16.22
N LYS A 78 22.59 11.38 15.65
CA LYS A 78 23.73 10.49 15.82
C LYS A 78 25.02 11.08 15.23
N ALA A 79 24.97 11.61 14.01
CA ALA A 79 26.12 12.22 13.33
C ALA A 79 26.77 13.30 14.20
N LEU A 80 25.96 14.23 14.72
CA LEU A 80 26.43 15.28 15.62
C LEU A 80 27.05 14.71 16.90
N HIS A 81 26.42 13.69 17.51
CA HIS A 81 26.91 13.06 18.73
C HIS A 81 28.28 12.37 18.54
N ILE A 82 28.59 11.87 17.35
CA ILE A 82 29.88 11.28 17.02
C ILE A 82 30.86 12.27 16.37
N GLY A 83 30.58 13.58 16.45
CA GLY A 83 31.47 14.63 15.93
C GLY A 83 31.50 14.78 14.41
N ARG A 84 30.49 14.25 13.70
CA ARG A 84 30.33 14.42 12.24
C ARG A 84 29.35 15.53 11.92
N ASP A 85 29.52 16.13 10.74
CA ASP A 85 28.56 17.08 10.17
C ASP A 85 27.19 16.40 9.99
N ALA A 86 26.11 17.04 10.48
CA ALA A 86 24.74 16.58 10.25
C ALA A 86 24.41 16.47 8.75
N HIS A 87 25.03 17.28 7.89
CA HIS A 87 24.86 17.21 6.45
C HIS A 87 25.52 15.99 5.80
N ALA A 88 26.33 15.21 6.53
CA ALA A 88 26.76 13.89 6.08
C ALA A 88 25.57 12.90 6.01
N VAL A 89 24.43 13.25 6.61
CA VAL A 89 23.17 12.51 6.54
C VAL A 89 22.12 13.33 5.79
N ARG A 90 21.54 12.74 4.72
CA ARG A 90 20.50 13.37 3.90
C ARG A 90 19.25 12.49 3.79
N GLY A 91 18.11 13.13 3.52
CA GLY A 91 16.92 12.45 3.02
C GLY A 91 16.90 12.44 1.50
N TYR A 92 16.08 11.59 0.87
CA TYR A 92 15.75 11.67 -0.55
C TYR A 92 14.35 11.12 -0.85
N ARG A 93 13.47 11.95 -1.42
CA ARG A 93 12.12 11.55 -1.85
C ARG A 93 11.63 12.39 -3.03
N ALA A 94 10.64 11.87 -3.77
CA ALA A 94 10.10 12.53 -4.96
C ALA A 94 9.56 13.94 -4.72
N GLY A 95 9.02 14.23 -3.53
CA GLY A 95 8.48 15.55 -3.16
C GLY A 95 9.53 16.61 -2.75
N TYR A 96 10.82 16.34 -2.91
CA TYR A 96 11.86 17.37 -2.77
C TYR A 96 12.03 18.17 -4.06
N LEU A 97 12.51 19.41 -3.94
CA LEU A 97 12.74 20.27 -5.08
C LEU A 97 13.79 19.63 -6.02
N PRO A 98 13.65 19.77 -7.36
CA PRO A 98 14.61 19.20 -8.31
C PRO A 98 16.07 19.61 -8.03
N ARG A 99 16.30 20.87 -7.61
CA ARG A 99 17.63 21.37 -7.26
C ARG A 99 18.21 20.67 -6.02
N GLU A 100 17.39 20.42 -4.99
CA GLU A 100 17.81 19.72 -3.78
C GLU A 100 18.21 18.27 -4.10
N ARG A 101 17.41 17.58 -4.92
CA ARG A 101 17.69 16.20 -5.35
C ARG A 101 19.03 16.09 -6.08
N ARG A 102 19.27 16.95 -7.08
CA ARG A 102 20.56 17.01 -7.80
C ARG A 102 21.75 17.27 -6.87
N GLN A 103 21.57 18.13 -5.86
CA GLN A 103 22.62 18.38 -4.88
C GLN A 103 22.90 17.16 -3.99
N ILE A 104 21.87 16.44 -3.56
CA ILE A 104 22.02 15.21 -2.78
C ILE A 104 22.73 14.13 -3.61
N GLU A 105 22.33 13.95 -4.88
CA GLU A 105 22.93 13.00 -5.82
C GLU A 105 24.42 13.28 -6.05
N ALA A 106 24.79 14.54 -6.30
CA ALA A 106 26.18 14.95 -6.47
C ALA A 106 27.02 14.64 -5.22
N ARG A 107 26.47 14.92 -4.04
CA ARG A 107 27.14 14.69 -2.75
C ARG A 107 27.20 13.22 -2.32
N LEU A 108 26.33 12.38 -2.87
CA LEU A 108 26.47 10.93 -2.74
C LEU A 108 27.62 10.44 -3.62
N ARG A 109 27.70 10.94 -4.85
CA ARG A 109 28.76 10.56 -5.81
C ARG A 109 30.15 10.96 -5.35
N ASP A 110 30.31 12.14 -4.74
CA ASP A 110 31.59 12.62 -4.20
C ASP A 110 31.94 12.05 -2.82
N GLY A 111 31.04 11.30 -2.19
CA GLY A 111 31.25 10.65 -0.90
C GLY A 111 31.07 11.54 0.33
N THR A 112 30.75 12.83 0.17
CA THR A 112 30.52 13.76 1.31
C THR A 112 29.24 13.45 2.08
N VAL A 113 28.26 12.82 1.45
CA VAL A 113 27.10 12.24 2.14
C VAL A 113 27.41 10.77 2.46
N ARG A 114 27.58 10.49 3.75
CA ARG A 114 27.86 9.14 4.28
C ARG A 114 26.61 8.30 4.46
N THR A 115 25.45 8.92 4.68
CA THR A 115 24.20 8.18 4.79
C THR A 115 23.04 8.90 4.12
N VAL A 116 22.26 8.20 3.31
CA VAL A 116 21.02 8.72 2.74
C VAL A 116 19.84 7.84 3.11
N ALA A 117 18.81 8.43 3.73
CA ALA A 117 17.52 7.76 3.90
C ALA A 117 16.62 8.10 2.71
N ALA A 118 16.02 7.11 2.06
CA ALA A 118 15.28 7.34 0.81
C ALA A 118 14.02 6.49 0.68
N THR A 119 13.04 6.98 -0.10
CA THR A 119 11.99 6.11 -0.62
C THR A 119 12.51 5.33 -1.84
N ASN A 120 11.64 4.60 -2.55
CA ASN A 120 11.94 4.02 -3.86
C ASN A 120 12.37 5.06 -4.94
N ALA A 121 12.40 6.36 -4.62
CA ALA A 121 12.88 7.38 -5.55
C ALA A 121 14.38 7.25 -5.88
N LEU A 122 15.18 6.59 -5.03
CA LEU A 122 16.58 6.21 -5.33
C LEU A 122 16.71 4.79 -5.93
N GLU A 123 15.61 4.07 -6.12
CA GLU A 123 15.61 2.76 -6.80
C GLU A 123 15.82 2.93 -8.31
N LEU A 124 15.36 4.06 -8.86
CA LEU A 124 15.50 4.45 -10.28
C LEU A 124 16.96 4.73 -10.65
N GLY A 125 17.35 4.42 -11.90
CA GLY A 125 18.71 4.38 -12.49
C GLY A 125 19.59 5.64 -12.41
N ILE A 126 19.46 6.45 -11.36
CA ILE A 126 20.29 7.59 -11.03
C ILE A 126 21.71 7.10 -10.71
N ASP A 127 22.69 7.75 -11.31
CA ASP A 127 24.09 7.48 -11.07
C ASP A 127 24.59 8.20 -9.79
N ILE A 128 24.36 7.56 -8.64
CA ILE A 128 24.81 8.03 -7.33
C ILE A 128 26.17 7.43 -6.92
N GLY A 129 26.86 6.74 -7.84
CA GLY A 129 28.04 5.92 -7.51
C GLY A 129 27.68 4.58 -6.89
N GLY A 130 28.69 3.85 -6.40
CA GLY A 130 28.51 2.62 -5.63
C GLY A 130 28.56 2.89 -4.14
N LEU A 131 27.55 2.43 -3.40
CA LEU A 131 27.54 2.49 -1.95
C LEU A 131 28.11 1.20 -1.35
N ASP A 132 28.54 1.25 -0.10
CA ASP A 132 29.13 0.10 0.59
C ASP A 132 28.05 -0.75 1.31
N ALA A 133 26.97 -0.10 1.76
CA ALA A 133 25.87 -0.75 2.48
C ALA A 133 24.48 -0.28 2.01
N CYS A 134 23.53 -1.21 1.98
CA CYS A 134 22.11 -0.97 1.75
C CYS A 134 21.31 -1.54 2.91
N ILE A 135 20.40 -0.75 3.48
CA ILE A 135 19.49 -1.17 4.55
C ILE A 135 18.06 -0.93 4.08
N MET A 136 17.22 -1.96 4.10
CA MET A 136 15.80 -1.89 3.74
C MET A 136 14.95 -1.96 5.00
N ALA A 137 14.28 -0.86 5.33
CA ALA A 137 13.36 -0.76 6.46
C ALA A 137 11.98 -1.34 6.07
N GLY A 138 11.86 -2.65 6.24
CA GLY A 138 10.73 -3.46 5.79
C GLY A 138 10.89 -3.94 4.34
N TYR A 139 10.15 -4.99 3.99
CA TYR A 139 10.19 -5.55 2.64
C TYR A 139 9.66 -4.53 1.61
N PRO A 140 10.40 -4.24 0.53
CA PRO A 140 10.01 -3.25 -0.49
C PRO A 140 8.64 -3.51 -1.13
N GLY A 141 8.20 -4.76 -1.16
CA GLY A 141 6.90 -5.20 -1.68
C GLY A 141 7.03 -6.23 -2.78
N THR A 142 8.12 -6.21 -3.53
CA THR A 142 8.43 -7.13 -4.63
C THR A 142 9.88 -7.63 -4.55
N ILE A 143 10.13 -8.80 -5.15
CA ILE A 143 11.47 -9.39 -5.23
C ILE A 143 12.34 -8.51 -6.12
N ALA A 144 11.79 -8.05 -7.25
CA ALA A 144 12.46 -7.13 -8.16
C ALA A 144 12.95 -5.85 -7.45
N SER A 145 12.08 -5.17 -6.70
CA SER A 145 12.48 -3.95 -5.97
C SER A 145 13.50 -4.22 -4.88
N THR A 146 13.43 -5.38 -4.22
CA THR A 146 14.43 -5.78 -3.22
C THR A 146 15.81 -5.93 -3.83
N TRP A 147 15.91 -6.59 -4.99
CA TRP A 147 17.18 -6.73 -5.71
C TRP A 147 17.68 -5.41 -6.31
N GLN A 148 16.79 -4.56 -6.82
CA GLN A 148 17.15 -3.23 -7.31
C GLN A 148 17.69 -2.34 -6.18
N GLN A 149 17.06 -2.36 -5.01
CA GLN A 149 17.54 -1.62 -3.84
C GLN A 149 18.86 -2.20 -3.31
N ALA A 150 18.98 -3.52 -3.22
CA ALA A 150 20.24 -4.17 -2.82
C ALA A 150 21.40 -3.86 -3.79
N GLY A 151 21.11 -3.77 -5.10
CA GLY A 151 22.08 -3.42 -6.15
C GLY A 151 22.60 -1.98 -6.10
N ARG A 152 22.06 -1.13 -5.22
CA ARG A 152 22.62 0.20 -4.94
C ARG A 152 23.89 0.15 -4.10
N ALA A 153 24.09 -0.96 -3.38
CA ALA A 153 25.35 -1.29 -2.76
C ALA A 153 26.16 -2.24 -3.64
N GLY A 154 27.48 -2.04 -3.71
CA GLY A 154 28.39 -2.97 -4.37
C GLY A 154 28.71 -2.70 -5.83
N ARG A 155 29.23 -1.50 -6.15
CA ARG A 155 29.95 -1.30 -7.42
C ARG A 155 31.45 -1.48 -7.18
N GLY A 156 32.09 -2.32 -8.01
CA GLY A 156 33.52 -2.62 -7.92
C GLY A 156 33.83 -3.89 -7.11
N LEU A 157 35.09 -4.04 -6.69
CA LEU A 157 35.62 -5.27 -6.07
C LEU A 157 35.51 -5.31 -4.55
N LYS A 158 35.04 -4.24 -3.90
CA LYS A 158 34.91 -4.20 -2.44
C LYS A 158 33.73 -5.05 -1.97
N THR A 159 33.86 -5.63 -0.78
CA THR A 159 32.76 -6.30 -0.10
C THR A 159 31.66 -5.30 0.24
N HIS A 160 30.40 -5.69 0.01
CA HIS A 160 29.22 -4.89 0.30
C HIS A 160 28.13 -5.69 0.98
N VAL A 161 27.21 -5.00 1.66
CA VAL A 161 26.15 -5.62 2.44
C VAL A 161 24.77 -5.04 2.12
N ALA A 162 23.77 -5.91 2.00
CA ALA A 162 22.36 -5.56 1.93
C ALA A 162 21.62 -6.17 3.13
N ILE A 163 20.93 -5.35 3.92
CA ILE A 163 20.25 -5.78 5.14
C ILE A 163 18.75 -5.50 5.02
N LEU A 164 17.92 -6.52 5.09
CA LEU A 164 16.47 -6.40 5.20
C LEU A 164 16.06 -6.44 6.67
N VAL A 165 15.54 -5.33 7.20
CA VAL A 165 15.01 -5.23 8.57
C VAL A 165 13.50 -5.42 8.52
N ALA A 166 13.01 -6.60 8.91
CA ALA A 166 11.59 -6.96 8.82
C ALA A 166 10.70 -6.07 9.70
N SER A 167 9.58 -5.59 9.13
CA SER A 167 8.48 -5.03 9.91
C SER A 167 7.63 -6.13 10.53
N SER A 168 6.63 -5.76 11.33
CA SER A 168 5.66 -6.71 11.87
C SER A 168 4.53 -7.06 10.90
N SER A 169 4.65 -6.70 9.61
CA SER A 169 3.68 -7.10 8.60
C SER A 169 3.74 -8.62 8.39
N PRO A 170 2.61 -9.32 8.13
CA PRO A 170 2.63 -10.76 7.87
C PRO A 170 3.55 -11.15 6.72
N LEU A 171 3.63 -10.31 5.68
CA LEU A 171 4.51 -10.52 4.52
C LEU A 171 5.99 -10.50 4.92
N ASP A 172 6.42 -9.48 5.67
CA ASP A 172 7.79 -9.35 6.15
C ASP A 172 8.14 -10.52 7.10
N GLN A 173 7.22 -10.89 7.99
CA GLN A 173 7.43 -11.99 8.92
C GLN A 173 7.51 -13.35 8.21
N TYR A 174 6.74 -13.56 7.14
CA TYR A 174 6.87 -14.76 6.34
C TYR A 174 8.23 -14.84 5.66
N ILE A 175 8.66 -13.78 4.95
CA ILE A 175 9.94 -13.72 4.24
C ILE A 175 11.12 -13.96 5.19
N ILE A 176 11.09 -13.35 6.38
CA ILE A 176 12.20 -13.43 7.33
C ILE A 176 12.29 -14.80 8.02
N THR A 177 11.18 -15.54 8.10
CA THR A 177 11.13 -16.89 8.70
C THR A 177 11.29 -18.01 7.67
N HIS A 178 11.07 -17.70 6.39
CA HIS A 178 11.20 -18.59 5.25
C HIS A 178 12.11 -17.95 4.19
N PRO A 179 13.39 -17.73 4.45
CA PRO A 179 14.28 -17.03 3.51
C PRO A 179 14.40 -17.74 2.16
N ASP A 180 14.28 -19.08 2.13
CA ASP A 180 14.30 -19.87 0.90
C ASP A 180 13.17 -19.48 -0.06
N TYR A 181 12.02 -19.02 0.46
CA TYR A 181 10.96 -18.46 -0.38
C TYR A 181 11.46 -17.24 -1.16
N PHE A 182 12.22 -16.33 -0.54
CA PHE A 182 12.71 -15.15 -1.23
C PHE A 182 13.80 -15.50 -2.26
N PHE A 183 14.76 -16.36 -1.88
CA PHE A 183 15.88 -16.72 -2.75
C PHE A 183 15.52 -17.70 -3.86
N GLY A 184 14.45 -18.50 -3.69
CA GLY A 184 13.98 -19.46 -4.68
C GLY A 184 13.04 -18.87 -5.73
N GLN A 185 12.60 -17.61 -5.59
CA GLN A 185 11.65 -16.97 -6.49
C GLN A 185 12.35 -16.10 -7.53
N SER A 186 11.82 -16.08 -8.75
CA SER A 186 12.24 -15.15 -9.79
C SER A 186 11.64 -13.76 -9.54
N PRO A 187 12.33 -12.66 -9.92
CA PRO A 187 11.70 -11.35 -10.01
C PRO A 187 10.41 -11.37 -10.86
N GLU A 188 9.46 -10.52 -10.47
CA GLU A 188 8.15 -10.41 -11.09
C GLU A 188 8.23 -9.95 -12.55
N HIS A 189 7.25 -10.36 -13.37
CA HIS A 189 7.14 -9.96 -14.77
C HIS A 189 6.61 -8.53 -14.91
N ALA A 190 7.14 -7.79 -15.89
CA ALA A 190 6.56 -6.53 -16.33
C ALA A 190 5.46 -6.82 -17.36
N LEU A 191 4.20 -6.66 -16.95
CA LEU A 191 3.03 -6.92 -17.78
C LEU A 191 2.53 -5.60 -18.38
N VAL A 192 2.18 -5.62 -19.66
CA VAL A 192 1.64 -4.46 -20.39
C VAL A 192 0.54 -4.90 -21.33
N HIS A 193 -0.53 -4.10 -21.41
CA HIS A 193 -1.66 -4.28 -22.30
C HIS A 193 -1.81 -3.05 -23.21
N PRO A 194 -0.92 -2.89 -24.23
CA PRO A 194 -0.93 -1.70 -25.09
C PRO A 194 -2.24 -1.53 -25.87
N ASP A 195 -2.97 -2.63 -26.10
CA ASP A 195 -4.20 -2.65 -26.89
C ASP A 195 -5.47 -2.51 -26.02
N ASN A 196 -5.30 -2.13 -24.75
CA ASN A 196 -6.44 -1.81 -23.90
C ASN A 196 -7.28 -0.72 -24.59
N LEU A 197 -8.57 -1.00 -24.85
CA LEU A 197 -9.44 -0.17 -25.69
C LEU A 197 -9.45 1.31 -25.27
N TYR A 198 -9.47 1.60 -23.96
CA TYR A 198 -9.48 2.98 -23.45
C TYR A 198 -8.17 3.71 -23.80
N LEU A 199 -7.03 3.06 -23.53
CA LEU A 199 -5.72 3.63 -23.82
C LEU A 199 -5.47 3.73 -25.33
N LEU A 200 -5.88 2.72 -26.09
CA LEU A 200 -5.73 2.69 -27.54
C LEU A 200 -6.54 3.80 -28.20
N LEU A 201 -7.79 4.03 -27.77
CA LEU A 201 -8.63 5.11 -28.28
C LEU A 201 -8.01 6.48 -28.04
N ASP A 202 -7.52 6.75 -26.83
CA ASP A 202 -6.82 7.99 -26.46
C ASP A 202 -5.57 8.23 -27.34
N HIS A 203 -4.80 7.16 -27.59
CA HIS A 203 -3.59 7.23 -28.40
C HIS A 203 -3.89 7.33 -29.90
N VAL A 204 -4.95 6.70 -30.40
CA VAL A 204 -5.42 6.87 -31.79
C VAL A 204 -5.92 8.28 -32.03
N HIS A 205 -6.63 8.88 -31.06
CA HIS A 205 -6.97 10.31 -31.07
C HIS A 205 -5.73 11.18 -31.26
N CYS A 206 -4.69 10.97 -30.44
CA CYS A 206 -3.44 11.72 -30.53
C CYS A 206 -2.73 11.49 -31.86
N ALA A 207 -2.60 10.23 -32.29
CA ALA A 207 -1.92 9.89 -33.53
C ALA A 207 -2.61 10.49 -34.77
N THR A 208 -3.95 10.49 -34.81
CA THR A 208 -4.71 11.06 -35.94
C THR A 208 -4.58 12.58 -36.01
N PHE A 209 -4.45 13.25 -34.86
CA PHE A 209 -4.11 14.68 -34.78
C PHE A 209 -2.72 14.97 -35.33
N GLU A 210 -1.74 14.13 -35.01
CA GLU A 210 -0.36 14.29 -35.47
C GLU A 210 -0.22 14.05 -36.98
N LEU A 211 -0.77 12.94 -37.49
CA LEU A 211 -0.73 12.56 -38.89
C LEU A 211 -2.00 11.80 -39.30
N PRO A 212 -2.56 12.07 -40.50
CA PRO A 212 -3.70 11.32 -41.01
C PRO A 212 -3.37 9.85 -41.26
N PHE A 213 -4.20 8.94 -40.73
CA PHE A 213 -4.12 7.50 -41.02
C PHE A 213 -4.62 7.20 -42.44
N THR A 214 -4.02 6.22 -43.12
CA THR A 214 -4.62 5.68 -44.36
C THR A 214 -5.70 4.62 -44.06
N ALA A 215 -6.51 4.28 -45.07
CA ALA A 215 -7.65 3.36 -44.94
C ALA A 215 -7.28 1.91 -44.52
N ASP A 216 -6.01 1.52 -44.67
CA ASP A 216 -5.51 0.18 -44.33
C ASP A 216 -4.38 0.25 -43.29
N GLU A 217 -4.14 1.42 -42.71
CA GLU A 217 -3.07 1.62 -41.74
C GLU A 217 -3.44 1.07 -40.37
N ARG A 218 -2.46 0.41 -39.76
CA ARG A 218 -2.57 -0.20 -38.43
C ARG A 218 -1.83 0.65 -37.42
N TYR A 219 -2.25 0.59 -36.16
CA TYR A 219 -1.51 1.22 -35.06
C TYR A 219 -0.81 0.12 -34.25
N GLY A 220 0.48 -0.05 -34.55
CA GLY A 220 1.22 -1.22 -34.12
C GLY A 220 0.62 -2.51 -34.67
N ALA A 221 0.34 -3.46 -33.77
CA ALA A 221 -0.32 -4.72 -34.11
C ALA A 221 -1.85 -4.63 -34.27
N GLU A 222 -2.48 -3.48 -34.01
CA GLU A 222 -3.95 -3.35 -33.96
C GLU A 222 -4.54 -2.73 -35.22
N ASP A 223 -5.68 -3.27 -35.66
CA ASP A 223 -6.51 -2.63 -36.68
C ASP A 223 -7.38 -1.56 -36.02
N VAL A 224 -7.17 -0.30 -36.40
CA VAL A 224 -7.82 0.86 -35.79
C VAL A 224 -8.95 1.43 -36.64
N GLN A 225 -9.32 0.79 -37.76
CA GLN A 225 -10.30 1.34 -38.70
C GLN A 225 -11.71 1.41 -38.10
N GLU A 226 -12.07 0.51 -37.17
CA GLU A 226 -13.32 0.62 -36.39
C GLU A 226 -13.30 1.79 -35.41
N LEU A 227 -12.17 2.01 -34.73
CA LEU A 227 -12.01 3.16 -33.83
C LEU A 227 -12.09 4.46 -34.61
N LEU A 228 -11.43 4.55 -35.77
CA LEU A 228 -11.46 5.75 -36.62
C LEU A 228 -12.87 6.05 -37.15
N ARG A 229 -13.65 5.02 -37.50
CA ARG A 229 -15.08 5.17 -37.83
C ARG A 229 -15.88 5.71 -36.65
N PHE A 230 -15.69 5.15 -35.46
CA PHE A 230 -16.31 5.65 -34.24
C PHE A 230 -15.93 7.13 -33.98
N LEU A 231 -14.67 7.50 -34.19
CA LEU A 231 -14.22 8.89 -34.05
C LEU A 231 -14.80 9.85 -35.10
N GLU A 232 -15.14 9.35 -36.28
CA GLU A 232 -15.87 10.12 -37.28
C GLU A 232 -17.35 10.29 -36.90
N GLU A 233 -17.98 9.28 -36.32
CA GLU A 233 -19.34 9.38 -35.77
C GLU A 233 -19.41 10.39 -34.62
N GLU A 234 -18.39 10.43 -33.76
CA GLU A 234 -18.23 11.44 -32.70
C GLU A 234 -17.81 12.83 -33.21
N GLY A 235 -17.54 12.97 -34.53
CA GLY A 235 -17.21 14.24 -35.17
C GLY A 235 -15.79 14.75 -34.93
N ALA A 236 -14.90 13.93 -34.38
CA ALA A 236 -13.49 14.29 -34.12
C ALA A 236 -12.59 14.09 -35.35
N VAL A 237 -12.93 13.11 -36.19
CA VAL A 237 -12.17 12.70 -37.37
C VAL A 237 -13.06 12.73 -38.61
N ARG A 238 -12.48 12.90 -39.80
CA ARG A 238 -13.19 12.83 -41.08
C ARG A 238 -12.44 11.96 -42.07
N PHE A 239 -13.14 11.02 -42.72
CA PHE A 239 -12.56 10.28 -43.84
C PHE A 239 -12.67 11.08 -45.14
N SER A 240 -11.52 11.38 -45.76
CA SER A 240 -11.44 12.08 -47.04
C SER A 240 -10.15 11.72 -47.78
N GLY A 241 -10.21 11.55 -49.10
CA GLY A 241 -9.02 11.27 -49.90
C GLY A 241 -8.29 9.98 -49.51
N ALA A 242 -9.04 8.94 -49.09
CA ALA A 242 -8.54 7.66 -48.58
C ALA A 242 -7.71 7.77 -47.28
N ARG A 243 -7.94 8.82 -46.50
CA ARG A 243 -7.28 9.07 -45.23
C ARG A 243 -8.24 9.58 -44.17
N TRP A 244 -7.92 9.31 -42.93
CA TRP A 244 -8.61 9.80 -41.73
C TRP A 244 -7.91 11.06 -41.25
N HIS A 245 -8.61 12.18 -41.32
CA HIS A 245 -8.08 13.49 -40.95
C HIS A 245 -8.69 13.95 -39.63
N TRP A 246 -7.87 14.44 -38.72
CA TRP A 246 -8.35 15.17 -37.56
C TRP A 246 -9.07 16.46 -38.00
N ILE A 247 -10.27 16.69 -37.46
CA ILE A 247 -11.06 17.91 -37.73
C ILE A 247 -11.48 18.65 -36.44
N GLY A 248 -11.10 18.14 -35.27
CA GLY A 248 -11.36 18.81 -34.00
C GLY A 248 -10.50 20.06 -33.81
N ASP A 249 -11.01 21.03 -33.04
CA ASP A 249 -10.30 22.27 -32.73
C ASP A 249 -9.31 22.12 -31.56
N ASP A 250 -9.41 21.02 -30.81
CA ASP A 250 -8.62 20.76 -29.61
C ASP A 250 -7.39 19.89 -29.88
N MET A 251 -6.39 20.01 -29.00
CA MET A 251 -5.18 19.19 -29.00
C MET A 251 -5.37 17.98 -28.05
N PRO A 252 -5.62 16.77 -28.56
CA PRO A 252 -5.98 15.60 -27.74
C PRO A 252 -4.92 15.23 -26.69
N ALA A 253 -3.64 15.41 -27.03
CA ALA A 253 -2.52 15.15 -26.11
C ALA A 253 -2.55 15.99 -24.81
N ARG A 254 -3.36 17.06 -24.72
CA ARG A 254 -3.56 17.82 -23.46
C ARG A 254 -4.52 17.12 -22.50
N ALA A 255 -5.45 16.32 -23.01
CA ALA A 255 -6.42 15.59 -22.20
C ALA A 255 -5.88 14.23 -21.74
N VAL A 256 -4.92 13.65 -22.47
CA VAL A 256 -4.35 12.34 -22.17
C VAL A 256 -3.17 12.46 -21.21
N SER A 257 -3.25 11.80 -20.05
CA SER A 257 -2.12 11.67 -19.13
C SER A 257 -1.54 10.26 -19.16
N LEU A 258 -0.22 10.16 -19.36
CA LEU A 258 0.47 8.86 -19.36
C LEU A 258 0.61 8.23 -17.97
N ARG A 259 0.41 8.98 -16.88
CA ARG A 259 0.75 8.53 -15.51
C ARG A 259 -0.16 9.01 -14.40
N SER A 260 -0.88 10.11 -14.58
CA SER A 260 -1.61 10.76 -13.49
C SER A 260 -3.05 11.04 -13.89
N ALA A 261 -3.98 10.47 -13.14
CA ALA A 261 -5.39 10.73 -13.34
C ALA A 261 -5.84 12.11 -12.81
N ASP A 262 -5.02 12.79 -11.99
CA ASP A 262 -5.25 14.17 -11.57
C ASP A 262 -3.90 14.95 -11.54
N PRO A 263 -3.72 15.97 -12.39
CA PRO A 263 -2.50 16.79 -12.42
C PRO A 263 -2.44 17.84 -11.31
N THR A 264 -3.48 17.97 -10.47
CA THR A 264 -3.52 19.01 -9.44
C THR A 264 -2.58 18.71 -8.27
N SER A 265 -1.94 19.76 -7.77
CA SER A 265 -0.98 19.67 -6.66
C SER A 265 -1.22 20.80 -5.65
N VAL A 266 -0.81 20.55 -4.41
CA VAL A 266 -0.76 21.53 -3.33
C VAL A 266 0.68 22.01 -3.15
N THR A 267 0.87 23.32 -3.22
CA THR A 267 2.15 23.99 -3.01
C THR A 267 2.35 24.33 -1.54
N ILE A 268 3.51 23.99 -1.00
CA ILE A 268 3.85 24.17 0.42
C ILE A 268 4.78 25.38 0.55
N VAL A 269 4.35 26.41 1.27
CA VAL A 269 5.07 27.68 1.41
C VAL A 269 5.31 28.03 2.89
N THR A 270 6.42 28.70 3.16
CA THR A 270 6.73 29.29 4.47
C THR A 270 6.96 30.79 4.33
N TRP A 271 6.62 31.56 5.35
CA TRP A 271 7.01 32.96 5.46
C TRP A 271 8.50 33.08 5.84
N GLU A 272 9.18 34.11 5.32
CA GLU A 272 10.55 34.42 5.73
C GLU A 272 10.56 35.36 6.94
N ASP A 273 11.44 35.07 7.90
CA ASP A 273 11.51 35.76 9.19
C ASP A 273 11.78 37.28 9.09
N ASP A 274 12.41 37.75 8.00
CA ASP A 274 12.86 39.14 7.81
C ASP A 274 11.98 39.96 6.83
N ALA A 275 10.99 39.34 6.18
CA ALA A 275 10.10 40.04 5.24
C ALA A 275 8.70 39.42 5.30
N GLN A 276 7.78 40.08 6.00
CA GLN A 276 6.38 39.66 6.19
C GLN A 276 5.58 39.50 4.89
N ASP A 277 6.16 39.83 3.72
CA ASP A 277 5.54 39.66 2.40
C ASP A 277 6.26 38.66 1.47
N ARG A 278 7.38 38.03 1.90
CA ARG A 278 8.11 37.09 1.04
C ARG A 278 7.86 35.64 1.40
N ARG A 279 7.06 34.96 0.58
CA ARG A 279 6.83 33.51 0.66
C ARG A 279 7.97 32.73 0.01
N ARG A 280 8.49 31.73 0.72
CA ARG A 280 9.48 30.77 0.20
C ARG A 280 8.81 29.43 -0.08
N LEU A 281 9.01 28.91 -1.29
CA LEU A 281 8.60 27.56 -1.66
C LEU A 281 9.42 26.50 -0.89
N ILE A 282 8.71 25.57 -0.24
CA ILE A 282 9.32 24.41 0.42
C ILE A 282 9.23 23.17 -0.48
N GLY A 283 8.07 22.94 -1.10
CA GLY A 283 7.85 21.77 -1.94
C GLY A 283 6.42 21.69 -2.47
N GLN A 284 6.09 20.56 -3.10
CA GLN A 284 4.76 20.27 -3.64
C GLN A 284 4.35 18.84 -3.31
N ILE A 285 3.04 18.64 -3.18
CA ILE A 285 2.42 17.33 -3.00
C ILE A 285 1.20 17.18 -3.91
N ASP A 286 0.90 15.97 -4.34
CA ASP A 286 -0.35 15.64 -5.03
C ASP A 286 -1.58 16.04 -4.18
N ARG A 287 -2.64 16.55 -4.82
CA ARG A 287 -3.84 17.03 -4.11
C ARG A 287 -4.50 15.94 -3.27
N ALA A 288 -4.57 14.70 -3.80
CA ALA A 288 -5.08 13.54 -3.09
C ALA A 288 -4.30 13.20 -1.80
N GLY A 289 -3.01 13.51 -1.77
CA GLY A 289 -2.13 13.32 -0.62
C GLY A 289 -2.19 14.45 0.42
N ALA A 290 -2.70 15.64 0.05
CA ALA A 290 -2.72 16.79 0.95
C ALA A 290 -3.44 16.52 2.29
N PRO A 291 -4.62 15.85 2.33
CA PRO A 291 -5.29 15.53 3.58
C PRO A 291 -4.49 14.62 4.52
N LEU A 292 -3.51 13.86 4.00
CA LEU A 292 -2.70 12.93 4.79
C LEU A 292 -1.45 13.59 5.39
N TRP A 293 -0.95 14.67 4.77
CA TRP A 293 0.39 15.18 5.05
C TRP A 293 0.46 16.66 5.37
N VAL A 294 -0.45 17.47 4.83
CA VAL A 294 -0.45 18.93 4.95
C VAL A 294 -1.83 19.48 5.32
N HIS A 295 -2.61 18.71 6.08
CA HIS A 295 -3.80 19.23 6.73
C HIS A 295 -3.43 20.20 7.87
N GLU A 296 -4.35 21.09 8.25
CA GLU A 296 -4.13 22.01 9.38
C GLU A 296 -3.76 21.25 10.67
N GLY A 297 -2.75 21.74 11.39
CA GLY A 297 -2.22 21.12 12.60
C GLY A 297 -1.30 19.93 12.36
N ALA A 298 -1.02 19.56 11.10
CA ALA A 298 -0.02 18.55 10.78
C ALA A 298 1.41 19.04 11.11
N VAL A 299 2.30 18.09 11.42
CA VAL A 299 3.74 18.30 11.42
C VAL A 299 4.28 17.77 10.09
N TYR A 300 4.49 18.69 9.14
CA TYR A 300 5.14 18.40 7.87
C TYR A 300 6.66 18.35 8.05
N MET A 301 7.31 17.33 7.49
CA MET A 301 8.76 17.18 7.57
C MET A 301 9.37 17.26 6.18
N HIS A 302 10.37 18.13 6.03
CA HIS A 302 11.12 18.31 4.80
C HIS A 302 12.61 18.27 5.09
N GLU A 303 13.24 17.15 4.72
CA GLU A 303 14.65 16.91 4.95
C GLU A 303 15.04 17.04 6.43
N GLY A 304 14.27 16.41 7.31
CA GLY A 304 14.44 16.46 8.76
C GLY A 304 14.09 17.80 9.42
N ARG A 305 13.87 18.88 8.65
CA ARG A 305 13.27 20.12 9.17
C ARG A 305 11.79 19.92 9.38
N GLN A 306 11.29 20.38 10.52
CA GLN A 306 9.89 20.23 10.91
C GLN A 306 9.15 21.54 10.71
N TYR A 307 7.94 21.45 10.21
CA TYR A 307 7.04 22.56 9.98
C TYR A 307 5.67 22.25 10.56
N HIS A 308 5.08 23.22 11.26
CA HIS A 308 3.67 23.19 11.62
C HIS A 308 2.87 23.71 10.44
N VAL A 309 1.86 22.96 10.01
CA VAL A 309 0.92 23.42 8.99
C VAL A 309 -0.12 24.32 9.67
N GLU A 310 -0.08 25.60 9.32
CA GLU A 310 -0.97 26.62 9.90
C GLU A 310 -2.30 26.69 9.18
N SER A 311 -2.30 26.52 7.87
CA SER A 311 -3.50 26.50 7.06
C SER A 311 -3.29 25.67 5.80
N LEU A 312 -4.39 25.11 5.29
CA LEU A 312 -4.46 24.50 3.97
C LEU A 312 -5.63 25.16 3.22
N ASP A 313 -5.30 26.03 2.27
CA ASP A 313 -6.27 26.53 1.31
C ASP A 313 -6.48 25.46 0.25
N TRP A 314 -7.59 24.73 0.39
CA TRP A 314 -7.94 23.63 -0.50
C TRP A 314 -8.21 24.10 -1.92
N GLU A 315 -8.88 25.25 -2.09
CA GLU A 315 -9.27 25.77 -3.40
C GLU A 315 -8.07 26.37 -4.13
N ALA A 316 -7.24 27.15 -3.44
CA ALA A 316 -6.02 27.71 -4.03
C ALA A 316 -4.90 26.67 -4.20
N GLY A 317 -5.01 25.49 -3.59
CA GLY A 317 -3.97 24.46 -3.64
C GLY A 317 -2.68 24.91 -2.93
N MET A 318 -2.81 25.54 -1.76
CA MET A 318 -1.69 26.11 -1.02
C MET A 318 -1.73 25.74 0.46
N ALA A 319 -0.62 25.20 0.98
CA ALA A 319 -0.43 24.93 2.39
C ALA A 319 0.59 25.92 2.97
N GLU A 320 0.18 26.71 3.95
CA GLU A 320 1.08 27.60 4.68
C GLU A 320 1.65 26.88 5.90
N VAL A 321 2.96 26.92 6.04
CA VAL A 321 3.67 26.22 7.09
C VAL A 321 4.69 27.14 7.77
N ARG A 322 4.89 26.95 9.08
CA ARG A 322 5.93 27.64 9.83
C ARG A 322 6.94 26.67 10.42
N PRO A 323 8.23 27.03 10.49
CA PRO A 323 9.24 26.17 11.09
C PRO A 323 8.94 25.94 12.59
N ILE A 324 9.14 24.71 13.04
CA ILE A 324 9.02 24.31 14.45
C ILE A 324 10.14 23.34 14.83
N GLN A 325 10.34 23.15 16.13
CA GLN A 325 11.18 22.08 16.67
C GLN A 325 10.42 21.39 17.80
N VAL A 326 9.86 20.21 17.51
CA VAL A 326 9.07 19.42 18.44
C VAL A 326 9.59 17.98 18.52
N ASP A 327 9.25 17.29 19.61
CA ASP A 327 9.63 15.91 19.89
C ASP A 327 8.56 14.90 19.41
N TYR A 328 7.65 15.32 18.53
CA TYR A 328 6.55 14.51 18.03
C TYR A 328 6.31 14.70 16.53
N TYR A 329 5.56 13.77 15.94
CA TYR A 329 5.10 13.84 14.56
C TYR A 329 3.60 13.55 14.48
N THR A 330 2.98 13.87 13.34
CA THR A 330 1.56 13.59 13.10
C THR A 330 1.32 12.33 12.26
N GLU A 331 0.25 11.62 12.58
CA GLU A 331 -0.23 10.47 11.79
C GLU A 331 -1.71 10.63 11.47
N PRO A 332 -2.11 10.67 10.18
CA PRO A 332 -3.51 10.80 9.80
C PRO A 332 -4.31 9.55 10.14
N ILE A 333 -5.60 9.74 10.38
CA ILE A 333 -6.61 8.69 10.51
C ILE A 333 -7.48 8.80 9.27
N SER A 334 -7.33 7.83 8.36
CA SER A 334 -8.18 7.72 7.19
C SER A 334 -9.13 6.53 7.27
N SER A 335 -10.24 6.66 6.58
CA SER A 335 -11.19 5.58 6.27
C SER A 335 -11.49 5.60 4.78
N THR A 336 -11.62 4.42 4.18
CA THR A 336 -12.07 4.25 2.80
C THR A 336 -13.37 3.46 2.81
N ARG A 337 -14.35 3.91 2.02
CA ARG A 337 -15.63 3.25 1.80
C ARG A 337 -15.83 3.08 0.30
N ILE A 338 -16.47 1.97 -0.09
CA ILE A 338 -16.87 1.70 -1.46
C ILE A 338 -18.39 1.64 -1.50
N ASP A 339 -18.99 2.40 -2.41
CA ASP A 339 -20.44 2.40 -2.67
C ASP A 339 -20.72 1.98 -4.09
N ILE A 340 -21.71 1.12 -4.29
CA ILE A 340 -22.19 0.75 -5.62
C ILE A 340 -23.08 1.88 -6.12
N GLU A 341 -22.69 2.51 -7.24
CA GLU A 341 -23.43 3.61 -7.85
C GLU A 341 -24.37 3.09 -8.93
N ARG A 342 -23.89 2.18 -9.77
CA ARG A 342 -24.65 1.56 -10.86
C ARG A 342 -24.25 0.12 -11.04
N VAL A 343 -25.23 -0.72 -11.36
CA VAL A 343 -25.02 -2.13 -11.75
C VAL A 343 -25.31 -2.24 -13.24
N TYR A 344 -24.34 -2.76 -14.00
CA TYR A 344 -24.50 -2.98 -15.44
C TYR A 344 -25.01 -4.38 -15.72
N GLU A 345 -24.35 -5.39 -15.15
CA GLU A 345 -24.82 -6.76 -15.19
C GLU A 345 -24.64 -7.44 -13.83
N GLU A 346 -25.54 -8.36 -13.54
CA GLU A 346 -25.51 -9.20 -12.35
C GLU A 346 -26.01 -10.60 -12.69
N LYS A 347 -25.33 -11.61 -12.15
CA LYS A 347 -25.71 -13.02 -12.22
C LYS A 347 -25.62 -13.60 -10.82
N THR A 348 -26.68 -14.27 -10.39
CA THR A 348 -26.68 -15.04 -9.14
C THR A 348 -26.85 -16.51 -9.45
N ARG A 349 -25.97 -17.36 -8.93
CA ARG A 349 -26.04 -18.81 -9.10
C ARG A 349 -25.71 -19.51 -7.78
N ALA A 350 -26.58 -20.43 -7.37
CA ALA A 350 -26.38 -21.28 -6.19
C ALA A 350 -26.02 -20.52 -4.89
N GLY A 351 -26.47 -19.27 -4.74
CA GLY A 351 -26.16 -18.43 -3.57
C GLY A 351 -24.86 -17.62 -3.69
N ILE A 352 -24.28 -17.52 -4.89
CA ILE A 352 -23.14 -16.65 -5.19
C ILE A 352 -23.58 -15.63 -6.23
N GLY A 353 -23.43 -14.35 -5.92
CA GLY A 353 -23.67 -13.25 -6.83
C GLY A 353 -22.37 -12.76 -7.44
N VAL A 354 -22.39 -12.48 -8.73
CA VAL A 354 -21.29 -11.86 -9.47
C VAL A 354 -21.91 -10.70 -10.23
N ALA A 355 -21.40 -9.49 -10.01
CA ALA A 355 -21.91 -8.30 -10.67
C ALA A 355 -20.77 -7.37 -11.04
N HIS A 356 -20.99 -6.55 -12.07
CA HIS A 356 -20.11 -5.45 -12.43
C HIS A 356 -20.87 -4.18 -12.70
N GLY A 357 -20.17 -3.06 -12.52
CA GLY A 357 -20.75 -1.74 -12.64
C GLY A 357 -19.80 -0.66 -12.16
N GLU A 358 -20.37 0.47 -11.80
CA GLU A 358 -19.63 1.62 -11.28
C GLU A 358 -19.70 1.66 -9.76
N VAL A 359 -18.55 1.90 -9.14
CA VAL A 359 -18.44 2.13 -7.70
C VAL A 359 -17.84 3.51 -7.43
N ARG A 360 -18.30 4.13 -6.35
CA ARG A 360 -17.69 5.33 -5.76
C ARG A 360 -16.81 4.91 -4.60
N ILE A 361 -15.51 5.17 -4.74
CA ILE A 361 -14.51 4.99 -3.69
C ILE A 361 -14.37 6.33 -2.97
N THR A 362 -14.76 6.37 -1.71
CA THR A 362 -14.71 7.56 -0.86
C THR A 362 -13.63 7.40 0.20
N SER A 363 -12.60 8.25 0.16
CA SER A 363 -11.54 8.32 1.17
C SER A 363 -11.67 9.59 1.99
N ARG A 364 -11.70 9.46 3.32
CA ARG A 364 -11.80 10.59 4.25
C ARG A 364 -10.72 10.53 5.31
N VAL A 365 -10.03 11.65 5.51
CA VAL A 365 -9.18 11.86 6.69
C VAL A 365 -10.02 12.58 7.73
N THR A 366 -10.30 11.91 8.86
CA THR A 366 -11.19 12.45 9.90
C THR A 366 -10.45 13.11 11.06
N GLY A 367 -9.14 12.96 11.12
CA GLY A 367 -8.34 13.39 12.25
C GLY A 367 -6.91 12.91 12.15
N TYR A 368 -6.09 13.26 13.15
CA TYR A 368 -4.71 12.84 13.26
C TYR A 368 -4.28 12.58 14.70
N LYS A 369 -3.20 11.84 14.86
CA LYS A 369 -2.50 11.57 16.14
C LYS A 369 -1.26 12.44 16.21
N ARG A 370 -0.87 12.82 17.42
CA ARG A 370 0.47 13.29 17.76
C ARG A 370 1.21 12.16 18.47
N LEU A 371 2.29 11.70 17.87
CA LEU A 371 3.08 10.56 18.35
C LEU A 371 4.49 11.03 18.66
N ARG A 372 5.00 10.71 19.85
CA ARG A 372 6.37 11.04 20.27
C ARG A 372 7.37 10.35 19.34
N LEU A 373 8.36 11.11 18.88
CA LEU A 373 9.50 10.60 18.12
C LEU A 373 10.28 9.58 18.98
N GLY A 374 10.72 8.50 18.37
CA GLY A 374 11.49 7.43 19.02
C GLY A 374 10.67 6.42 19.81
N THR A 375 9.68 6.84 20.61
CA THR A 375 8.90 5.91 21.46
C THR A 375 7.56 5.51 20.87
N MET A 376 7.05 6.27 19.89
CA MET A 376 5.68 6.15 19.38
C MET A 376 4.61 6.32 20.48
N GLU A 377 4.98 6.93 21.61
CA GLU A 377 4.06 7.27 22.68
C GLU A 377 2.99 8.23 22.13
N HIS A 378 1.75 7.99 22.52
CA HIS A 378 0.65 8.79 22.04
C HIS A 378 0.47 10.05 22.90
N LEU A 379 0.74 11.23 22.33
CA LEU A 379 0.70 12.51 23.04
C LEU A 379 -0.65 13.23 22.95
N GLY A 380 -1.38 13.04 21.86
CA GLY A 380 -2.61 13.79 21.64
C GLY A 380 -3.23 13.51 20.28
N TRP A 381 -4.36 14.15 20.02
CA TRP A 381 -5.08 14.03 18.76
C TRP A 381 -5.53 15.40 18.28
N GLY A 382 -5.83 15.50 17.00
CA GLY A 382 -6.59 16.61 16.44
C GLY A 382 -7.59 16.10 15.42
N ASP A 383 -8.55 16.94 15.09
CA ASP A 383 -9.55 16.67 14.07
C ASP A 383 -9.08 17.26 12.73
N VAL A 384 -9.60 16.73 11.63
CA VAL A 384 -9.34 17.22 10.28
C VAL A 384 -10.69 17.45 9.63
N ASP A 385 -10.91 18.68 9.19
CA ASP A 385 -12.10 19.06 8.43
C ASP A 385 -11.67 19.39 7.01
N LEU A 386 -11.65 18.36 6.17
CA LEU A 386 -11.31 18.47 4.75
C LEU A 386 -12.32 17.67 3.93
N PRO A 387 -12.55 18.06 2.67
CA PRO A 387 -13.49 17.38 1.81
C PRO A 387 -13.11 15.91 1.60
N GLU A 388 -14.14 15.07 1.47
CA GLU A 388 -13.96 13.67 1.12
C GLU A 388 -13.40 13.57 -0.30
N GLN A 389 -12.41 12.70 -0.47
CA GLN A 389 -11.84 12.42 -1.78
C GLN A 389 -12.66 11.31 -2.41
N GLN A 390 -13.30 11.58 -3.55
CA GLN A 390 -14.17 10.65 -4.22
C GLN A 390 -13.61 10.32 -5.60
N THR A 391 -13.62 9.03 -5.92
CA THR A 391 -13.25 8.53 -7.24
C THR A 391 -14.33 7.57 -7.69
N VAL A 392 -14.88 7.81 -8.88
CA VAL A 392 -15.78 6.85 -9.54
C VAL A 392 -14.93 5.98 -10.46
N SER A 393 -15.18 4.67 -10.41
CA SER A 393 -14.39 3.69 -11.14
C SER A 393 -15.20 2.44 -11.45
N GLY A 394 -14.76 1.67 -12.46
CA GLY A 394 -15.30 0.36 -12.78
C GLY A 394 -14.94 -0.67 -11.71
N ALA A 395 -15.87 -1.58 -11.39
CA ALA A 395 -15.63 -2.68 -10.47
C ALA A 395 -16.43 -3.93 -10.82
N CYS A 396 -15.89 -5.07 -10.40
CA CYS A 396 -16.61 -6.32 -10.22
C CYS A 396 -16.71 -6.60 -8.73
N TRP A 397 -17.84 -7.14 -8.28
CA TRP A 397 -17.97 -7.64 -6.92
C TRP A 397 -18.60 -9.02 -6.87
N LEU A 398 -18.12 -9.83 -5.92
CA LEU A 398 -18.58 -11.17 -5.64
C LEU A 398 -19.29 -11.16 -4.29
N THR A 399 -20.53 -11.62 -4.24
CA THR A 399 -21.32 -11.74 -3.01
C THR A 399 -21.51 -13.22 -2.64
N VAL A 400 -21.44 -13.51 -1.34
CA VAL A 400 -21.66 -14.86 -0.80
C VAL A 400 -22.92 -14.86 0.05
N SER A 401 -23.91 -15.68 -0.29
CA SER A 401 -25.15 -15.80 0.49
C SER A 401 -24.91 -16.30 1.91
N ASP A 402 -25.77 -15.89 2.84
CA ASP A 402 -25.73 -16.33 4.23
C ASP A 402 -25.83 -17.86 4.38
N ASP A 403 -26.55 -18.55 3.48
CA ASP A 403 -26.66 -20.02 3.48
C ASP A 403 -25.32 -20.71 3.21
N ILE A 404 -24.53 -20.20 2.24
CA ILE A 404 -23.19 -20.73 1.96
C ILE A 404 -22.26 -20.44 3.14
N VAL A 405 -22.31 -19.22 3.67
CA VAL A 405 -21.51 -18.82 4.83
C VAL A 405 -21.81 -19.73 6.01
N GLU A 406 -23.09 -19.98 6.32
CA GLU A 406 -23.53 -20.84 7.42
C GLU A 406 -23.11 -22.30 7.19
N ARG A 407 -23.19 -22.80 5.96
CA ARG A 407 -22.71 -24.15 5.62
C ARG A 407 -21.20 -24.27 5.84
N LEU A 408 -20.41 -23.39 5.24
CA LEU A 408 -18.95 -23.39 5.37
C LEU A 408 -18.53 -23.18 6.83
N ARG A 409 -19.26 -22.37 7.59
CA ARG A 409 -19.09 -22.20 9.05
C ARG A 409 -19.30 -23.51 9.80
N LYS A 410 -20.40 -24.21 9.58
CA LYS A 410 -20.69 -25.51 10.22
C LYS A 410 -19.63 -26.56 9.91
N GLU A 411 -19.07 -26.51 8.70
CA GLU A 411 -17.99 -27.40 8.26
C GLU A 411 -16.59 -26.96 8.75
N GLY A 412 -16.46 -25.78 9.37
CA GLY A 412 -15.20 -25.25 9.89
C GLY A 412 -14.33 -24.53 8.86
N TRP A 413 -14.85 -24.21 7.67
CA TRP A 413 -14.12 -23.64 6.54
C TRP A 413 -14.32 -22.12 6.34
N TRP A 414 -15.16 -21.49 7.15
CA TRP A 414 -15.37 -20.03 7.09
C TRP A 414 -14.71 -19.30 8.25
N VAL A 415 -13.89 -18.29 7.93
CA VAL A 415 -13.22 -17.39 8.88
C VAL A 415 -13.45 -15.95 8.45
N GLY A 416 -13.63 -15.03 9.39
CA GLY A 416 -13.80 -13.60 9.09
C GLY A 416 -15.05 -12.96 9.64
N GLU A 417 -15.69 -13.57 10.63
CA GLU A 417 -16.89 -13.01 11.22
C GLU A 417 -16.65 -11.71 11.98
N HIS A 418 -17.62 -10.82 11.84
CA HIS A 418 -17.99 -9.98 12.96
C HIS A 418 -18.48 -10.91 14.05
N VAL A 419 -17.75 -11.03 15.16
CA VAL A 419 -18.29 -11.69 16.36
C VAL A 419 -19.45 -10.82 16.85
N GLU A 420 -20.67 -11.13 16.39
CA GLU A 420 -21.89 -10.37 16.71
C GLU A 420 -22.12 -10.32 18.21
N SER A 421 -21.71 -11.38 18.91
CA SER A 421 -21.76 -11.48 20.36
C SER A 421 -20.50 -12.17 20.89
N ARG A 422 -19.88 -11.59 21.93
CA ARG A 422 -18.78 -12.21 22.69
C ARG A 422 -19.30 -12.89 23.94
N GLY A 423 -20.56 -13.36 23.90
CA GLY A 423 -21.24 -13.94 25.05
C GLY A 423 -21.97 -12.93 25.94
N PRO A 424 -22.98 -13.38 26.70
CA PRO A 424 -23.82 -12.51 27.54
C PRO A 424 -23.06 -11.63 28.54
N ASN A 425 -21.93 -12.10 29.08
CA ASN A 425 -21.17 -11.34 30.07
C ASN A 425 -20.18 -10.32 29.47
N TRP A 426 -20.09 -10.23 28.13
CA TRP A 426 -19.09 -9.39 27.48
C TRP A 426 -19.16 -7.91 27.84
N PRO A 427 -20.33 -7.22 27.82
CA PRO A 427 -20.39 -5.80 28.18
C PRO A 427 -19.83 -5.54 29.58
N GLN A 428 -20.19 -6.40 30.54
CA GLN A 428 -19.73 -6.30 31.92
C GLN A 428 -18.23 -6.59 32.05
N GLN A 429 -17.71 -7.64 31.41
CA GLN A 429 -16.29 -7.98 31.46
C GLN A 429 -15.42 -6.95 30.74
N ARG A 430 -15.90 -6.41 29.62
CA ARG A 430 -15.28 -5.30 28.90
C ARG A 430 -15.13 -4.08 29.80
N ASP A 431 -16.18 -3.69 30.50
CA ASP A 431 -16.13 -2.54 31.40
C ASP A 431 -15.26 -2.81 32.63
N ARG A 432 -15.28 -4.03 33.18
CA ARG A 432 -14.37 -4.44 34.25
C ARG A 432 -12.90 -4.41 33.81
N ALA A 433 -12.59 -4.84 32.58
CA ALA A 433 -11.24 -4.76 32.03
C ALA A 433 -10.78 -3.30 31.88
N ARG A 434 -11.65 -2.42 31.37
CA ARG A 434 -11.39 -0.97 31.28
C ARG A 434 -11.18 -0.34 32.65
N GLN A 435 -12.01 -0.68 33.64
CA GLN A 435 -11.86 -0.22 35.03
C GLN A 435 -10.56 -0.71 35.67
N ARG A 436 -10.24 -2.00 35.54
CA ARG A 436 -8.95 -2.58 36.00
C ARG A 436 -7.76 -1.82 35.42
N ASP A 437 -7.87 -1.46 34.15
CA ASP A 437 -6.82 -0.75 33.42
C ASP A 437 -6.88 0.77 33.60
N ARG A 438 -7.74 1.26 34.51
CA ARG A 438 -7.96 2.68 34.83
C ARG A 438 -8.28 3.53 33.60
N TYR A 439 -9.03 2.97 32.65
CA TYR A 439 -9.41 3.59 31.38
C TYR A 439 -8.19 4.11 30.59
N ARG A 440 -7.07 3.39 30.71
CA ARG A 440 -5.83 3.65 29.99
C ARG A 440 -5.44 2.46 29.14
N CYS A 441 -4.89 2.77 27.98
CA CYS A 441 -4.28 1.76 27.12
C CYS A 441 -3.11 1.11 27.87
N ARG A 442 -3.16 -0.21 28.05
CA ARG A 442 -2.10 -0.98 28.74
C ARG A 442 -0.79 -1.05 27.98
N ARG A 443 -0.78 -0.66 26.70
CA ARG A 443 0.42 -0.63 25.85
C ARG A 443 1.07 0.74 25.76
N CYS A 444 0.32 1.80 25.46
CA CYS A 444 0.88 3.14 25.24
C CYS A 444 0.50 4.17 26.32
N GLY A 445 -0.26 3.80 27.35
CA GLY A 445 -0.65 4.70 28.44
C GLY A 445 -1.72 5.74 28.08
N ALA A 446 -2.10 5.86 26.80
CA ALA A 446 -3.12 6.78 26.33
C ALA A 446 -4.39 6.67 27.15
N GLN A 447 -5.00 7.81 27.51
CA GLN A 447 -6.25 7.86 28.26
C GLN A 447 -7.46 7.74 27.30
N GLU A 448 -8.57 7.21 27.82
CA GLU A 448 -9.82 7.11 27.09
C GLU A 448 -10.49 8.48 26.90
N ARG A 449 -11.12 8.70 25.73
CA ARG A 449 -11.77 9.97 25.40
C ARG A 449 -13.25 9.96 25.79
N PRO A 450 -13.85 11.13 26.08
CA PRO A 450 -15.30 11.27 26.13
C PRO A 450 -15.92 10.80 24.80
N ARG A 451 -16.98 9.99 24.87
CA ARG A 451 -17.70 9.41 23.72
C ARG A 451 -16.90 8.47 22.80
N ARG A 452 -15.64 8.14 23.10
CA ARG A 452 -14.85 7.18 22.31
C ARG A 452 -14.08 6.23 23.22
N GLN A 453 -14.71 5.07 23.45
CA GLN A 453 -14.17 4.07 24.35
C GLN A 453 -12.92 3.39 23.77
N HIS A 454 -11.97 3.02 24.62
CA HIS A 454 -10.90 2.08 24.30
C HIS A 454 -11.47 0.70 24.02
N HIS A 455 -10.75 -0.03 23.19
CA HIS A 455 -11.12 -1.39 22.85
C HIS A 455 -10.59 -2.34 23.93
N VAL A 456 -11.27 -3.47 24.10
CA VAL A 456 -10.77 -4.57 24.92
C VAL A 456 -10.47 -5.74 24.00
N HIS A 457 -9.21 -6.13 24.01
CA HIS A 457 -8.67 -7.19 23.19
C HIS A 457 -8.57 -8.48 23.99
N HIS A 458 -8.83 -9.61 23.35
CA HIS A 458 -8.62 -10.94 23.92
C HIS A 458 -7.18 -11.38 23.65
N VAL A 459 -6.40 -11.68 24.68
CA VAL A 459 -4.99 -12.11 24.57
C VAL A 459 -4.90 -13.46 23.84
N VAL A 460 -5.73 -14.41 24.24
CA VAL A 460 -6.07 -15.61 23.47
C VAL A 460 -7.38 -15.33 22.73
N PRO A 461 -7.42 -15.43 21.38
CA PRO A 461 -8.60 -15.14 20.59
C PRO A 461 -9.88 -15.79 21.12
N PHE A 462 -10.97 -15.02 21.18
CA PHE A 462 -12.25 -15.49 21.74
C PHE A 462 -12.78 -16.77 21.06
N ARG A 463 -12.57 -16.91 19.75
CA ARG A 463 -12.98 -18.08 18.96
C ARG A 463 -12.28 -19.38 19.39
N ASP A 464 -11.06 -19.30 19.91
CA ASP A 464 -10.25 -20.48 20.27
C ASP A 464 -10.84 -21.21 21.50
N PHE A 465 -11.79 -20.58 22.20
CA PHE A 465 -12.54 -21.20 23.28
C PHE A 465 -13.76 -21.98 22.80
N GLY A 466 -14.12 -21.94 21.51
CA GLY A 466 -15.20 -22.74 20.92
C GLY A 466 -16.58 -22.46 21.53
N TRP A 467 -16.92 -21.18 21.75
CA TRP A 467 -18.24 -20.82 22.28
C TRP A 467 -19.34 -20.96 21.22
N VAL A 468 -20.41 -21.67 21.59
CA VAL A 468 -21.61 -21.81 20.75
C VAL A 468 -22.83 -21.36 21.57
N PRO A 469 -23.55 -20.29 21.14
CA PRO A 469 -24.73 -19.78 21.85
C PRO A 469 -25.77 -20.86 22.13
N GLY A 470 -26.27 -20.92 23.37
CA GLY A 470 -27.28 -21.90 23.78
C GLY A 470 -26.80 -23.35 23.93
N GLN A 471 -25.56 -23.67 23.52
CA GLN A 471 -25.00 -25.02 23.65
C GLN A 471 -23.92 -25.11 24.74
N ASN A 472 -23.11 -24.06 24.92
CA ASN A 472 -22.08 -24.05 25.95
C ASN A 472 -21.81 -22.64 26.52
N GLU A 473 -21.07 -22.61 27.64
CA GLU A 473 -20.72 -21.38 28.36
C GLU A 473 -19.24 -21.01 28.23
N ASN A 474 -18.55 -21.47 27.18
CA ASN A 474 -17.11 -21.24 27.02
C ASN A 474 -16.74 -19.74 26.95
N TYR A 475 -17.71 -18.87 26.61
CA TYR A 475 -17.57 -17.42 26.70
C TYR A 475 -17.16 -16.92 28.10
N ILE A 476 -17.55 -17.62 29.18
CA ILE A 476 -17.17 -17.26 30.55
C ILE A 476 -15.66 -17.37 30.72
N ARG A 477 -15.07 -18.46 30.22
CA ARG A 477 -13.62 -18.67 30.23
C ARG A 477 -12.91 -17.70 29.30
N ALA A 478 -13.45 -17.49 28.10
CA ALA A 478 -12.87 -16.57 27.12
C ALA A 478 -12.83 -15.12 27.61
N ASN A 479 -13.85 -14.68 28.38
CA ASN A 479 -13.97 -13.31 28.90
C ASN A 479 -13.40 -13.12 30.31
N LYS A 480 -12.60 -14.06 30.83
CA LYS A 480 -11.90 -13.84 32.09
C LYS A 480 -10.95 -12.66 31.95
N LEU A 481 -10.86 -11.82 32.98
CA LEU A 481 -10.07 -10.58 32.94
C LEU A 481 -8.61 -10.83 32.60
N ASP A 482 -8.00 -11.93 33.03
CA ASP A 482 -6.63 -12.31 32.68
C ASP A 482 -6.41 -12.52 31.17
N ASN A 483 -7.46 -12.89 30.43
CA ASN A 483 -7.48 -12.98 28.98
C ASN A 483 -7.85 -11.66 28.28
N LEU A 484 -8.14 -10.58 29.02
CA LEU A 484 -8.56 -9.30 28.46
C LEU A 484 -7.51 -8.21 28.70
N ILE A 485 -7.30 -7.35 27.69
CA ILE A 485 -6.41 -6.19 27.79
C ILE A 485 -7.05 -4.94 27.15
N THR A 486 -7.06 -3.84 27.89
CA THR A 486 -7.57 -2.55 27.38
C THR A 486 -6.52 -1.88 26.51
N LEU A 487 -6.88 -1.57 25.26
CA LEU A 487 -6.01 -0.96 24.27
C LEU A 487 -6.71 0.24 23.62
N CYS A 488 -5.97 1.32 23.36
CA CYS A 488 -6.48 2.37 22.48
C CYS A 488 -6.67 1.80 21.06
N PRO A 489 -7.54 2.38 20.21
CA PRO A 489 -7.82 1.85 18.87
C PRO A 489 -6.59 1.64 17.98
N VAL A 490 -5.49 2.36 18.24
CA VAL A 490 -4.21 2.23 17.52
C VAL A 490 -3.43 1.01 18.00
N CYS A 491 -3.26 0.88 19.31
CA CYS A 491 -2.58 -0.26 19.89
C CYS A 491 -3.36 -1.54 19.62
N HIS A 492 -4.69 -1.47 19.66
CA HIS A 492 -5.57 -2.57 19.27
C HIS A 492 -5.31 -3.01 17.84
N ARG A 493 -5.35 -2.08 16.87
CA ARG A 493 -5.02 -2.39 15.46
C ARG A 493 -3.63 -2.97 15.28
N LEU A 494 -2.62 -2.47 16.01
CA LEU A 494 -1.25 -3.00 15.92
C LEU A 494 -1.14 -4.43 16.47
N VAL A 495 -1.87 -4.76 17.55
CA VAL A 495 -1.94 -6.13 18.07
C VAL A 495 -2.73 -7.00 17.09
N GLU A 496 -3.86 -6.52 16.57
CA GLU A 496 -4.62 -7.23 15.53
C GLU A 496 -3.81 -7.45 14.25
N GLN A 497 -2.97 -6.51 13.83
CA GLN A 497 -2.11 -6.64 12.65
C GLN A 497 -1.05 -7.73 12.80
N GLN A 498 -0.63 -8.04 14.03
CA GLN A 498 0.30 -9.12 14.34
C GLN A 498 -0.40 -10.47 14.53
N VAL A 499 -1.71 -10.45 14.76
CA VAL A 499 -2.59 -11.62 14.92
C VAL A 499 -3.61 -11.63 13.76
N ALA A 500 -3.25 -11.05 12.61
CA ALA A 500 -4.20 -10.68 11.56
C ALA A 500 -4.78 -11.92 10.91
N VAL A 501 -5.87 -12.40 11.47
CA VAL A 501 -6.64 -13.48 10.88
C VAL A 501 -7.36 -12.90 9.68
N GLN A 502 -6.75 -13.10 8.53
CA GLN A 502 -7.37 -12.82 7.24
C GLN A 502 -8.64 -13.67 7.13
N SER A 503 -9.75 -13.03 6.77
CA SER A 503 -10.98 -13.76 6.48
C SER A 503 -10.80 -14.66 5.27
N THR A 504 -11.57 -15.74 5.17
CA THR A 504 -11.61 -16.62 3.98
C THR A 504 -11.79 -15.79 2.71
N LEU A 505 -12.67 -14.78 2.75
CA LEU A 505 -12.94 -13.87 1.64
C LEU A 505 -11.74 -12.96 1.32
N SER A 506 -11.05 -12.42 2.33
CA SER A 506 -9.85 -11.61 2.14
C SER A 506 -8.70 -12.43 1.54
N ARG A 507 -8.56 -13.71 1.94
CA ARG A 507 -7.58 -14.64 1.37
C ARG A 507 -7.87 -14.95 -0.09
N LEU A 508 -9.15 -15.20 -0.44
CA LEU A 508 -9.56 -15.33 -1.84
C LEU A 508 -9.23 -14.06 -2.63
N GLY A 509 -9.57 -12.89 -2.08
CA GLY A 509 -9.20 -11.60 -2.67
C GLY A 509 -7.71 -11.46 -2.95
N ARG A 510 -6.86 -11.92 -2.03
CA ARG A 510 -5.40 -11.92 -2.25
C ARG A 510 -4.98 -12.80 -3.43
N VAL A 511 -5.54 -14.01 -3.54
CA VAL A 511 -5.26 -14.93 -4.65
C VAL A 511 -5.68 -14.31 -5.98
N LEU A 512 -6.91 -13.76 -6.03
CA LEU A 512 -7.40 -13.06 -7.22
C LEU A 512 -6.52 -11.84 -7.58
N GLY A 513 -5.98 -11.13 -6.59
CA GLY A 513 -5.06 -10.02 -6.81
C GLY A 513 -3.70 -10.39 -7.38
N HIS A 514 -3.26 -11.65 -7.23
CA HIS A 514 -2.06 -12.14 -7.91
C HIS A 514 -2.36 -12.66 -9.31
N LEU A 515 -3.53 -13.26 -9.52
CA LEU A 515 -3.91 -13.86 -10.80
C LEU A 515 -4.43 -12.83 -11.80
N ALA A 516 -5.29 -11.92 -11.37
CA ALA A 516 -5.91 -10.92 -12.24
C ALA A 516 -4.88 -10.13 -13.09
N PRO A 517 -3.74 -9.65 -12.55
CA PRO A 517 -2.73 -8.97 -13.36
C PRO A 517 -2.21 -9.82 -14.54
N LEU A 518 -2.07 -11.14 -14.36
CA LEU A 518 -1.59 -12.06 -15.40
C LEU A 518 -2.60 -12.23 -16.54
N PHE A 519 -3.89 -12.24 -16.22
CA PHE A 519 -4.96 -12.35 -17.20
C PHE A 519 -5.24 -11.01 -17.91
N LEU A 520 -5.16 -9.91 -17.17
CA LEU A 520 -5.45 -8.57 -17.67
C LEU A 520 -4.24 -7.86 -18.27
N MET A 521 -3.05 -8.48 -18.14
CA MET A 521 -1.76 -7.94 -18.60
C MET A 521 -1.45 -6.55 -18.03
N CYS A 522 -1.72 -6.34 -16.74
CA CYS A 522 -1.51 -5.06 -16.04
C CYS A 522 -0.62 -5.20 -14.79
N ASP A 523 -0.27 -4.07 -14.15
CA ASP A 523 0.46 -4.11 -12.88
C ASP A 523 -0.51 -4.40 -11.73
N SER A 524 -0.08 -5.19 -10.73
CA SER A 524 -0.87 -5.46 -9.51
C SER A 524 -1.34 -4.20 -8.78
N ARG A 525 -0.67 -3.05 -8.99
CA ARG A 525 -1.02 -1.76 -8.39
C ARG A 525 -2.19 -1.08 -9.10
N ASP A 526 -2.52 -1.48 -10.32
CA ASP A 526 -3.65 -0.94 -11.10
C ASP A 526 -4.99 -1.50 -10.59
N ILE A 527 -4.94 -2.63 -9.87
CA ILE A 527 -6.10 -3.32 -9.31
C ILE A 527 -6.24 -3.03 -7.81
N GLY A 528 -7.43 -2.60 -7.41
CA GLY A 528 -7.87 -2.49 -6.04
C GLY A 528 -8.66 -3.72 -5.61
N ILE A 529 -8.39 -4.22 -4.40
CA ILE A 529 -9.14 -5.33 -3.81
C ILE A 529 -9.57 -4.93 -2.40
N SER A 530 -10.85 -5.09 -2.11
CA SER A 530 -11.43 -4.86 -0.80
C SER A 530 -12.43 -5.95 -0.47
N SER A 531 -12.42 -6.44 0.77
CA SER A 531 -13.40 -7.41 1.24
C SER A 531 -14.15 -6.84 2.44
N ASP A 532 -15.46 -6.84 2.36
CA ASP A 532 -16.35 -6.48 3.45
C ASP A 532 -17.00 -7.73 4.01
N VAL A 533 -16.98 -7.87 5.34
CA VAL A 533 -17.66 -8.98 6.03
C VAL A 533 -19.17 -8.91 5.80
N LYS A 534 -19.70 -7.70 5.67
CA LYS A 534 -21.10 -7.44 5.31
C LYS A 534 -21.17 -6.05 4.66
N ALA A 535 -21.16 -5.99 3.33
CA ALA A 535 -21.20 -4.71 2.64
C ALA A 535 -22.60 -4.07 2.81
N PRO A 536 -22.71 -2.78 3.21
CA PRO A 536 -23.98 -2.14 3.53
C PRO A 536 -25.04 -2.22 2.42
N GLN A 537 -24.62 -2.16 1.16
CA GLN A 537 -25.49 -2.10 0.00
C GLN A 537 -26.02 -3.49 -0.40
N THR A 538 -25.21 -4.53 -0.22
CA THR A 538 -25.59 -5.92 -0.55
C THR A 538 -26.19 -6.68 0.63
N GLY A 539 -25.89 -6.25 1.86
CA GLY A 539 -26.23 -7.00 3.07
C GLY A 539 -25.48 -8.33 3.23
N LEU A 540 -24.51 -8.65 2.36
CA LEU A 540 -23.79 -9.93 2.31
C LEU A 540 -22.27 -9.72 2.44
N PRO A 541 -21.49 -10.77 2.77
CA PRO A 541 -20.05 -10.76 2.56
C PRO A 541 -19.72 -10.51 1.09
N THR A 542 -18.91 -9.48 0.83
CA THR A 542 -18.67 -8.97 -0.52
C THR A 542 -17.20 -8.70 -0.77
N LEU A 543 -16.69 -9.22 -1.89
CA LEU A 543 -15.33 -9.00 -2.38
C LEU A 543 -15.38 -8.10 -3.61
N PHE A 544 -14.83 -6.89 -3.51
CA PHE A 544 -14.70 -5.93 -4.59
C PHE A 544 -13.33 -6.05 -5.27
N VAL A 545 -13.32 -6.05 -6.60
CA VAL A 545 -12.15 -5.91 -7.46
C VAL A 545 -12.42 -4.73 -8.40
N PHE A 546 -11.60 -3.69 -8.32
CA PHE A 546 -11.90 -2.41 -8.98
C PHE A 546 -10.65 -1.77 -9.58
N ASP A 547 -10.82 -0.92 -10.59
CA ASP A 547 -9.73 -0.12 -11.14
C ASP A 547 -9.30 0.96 -10.13
N ARG A 548 -8.01 1.03 -9.81
CA ARG A 548 -7.46 2.12 -8.98
C ARG A 548 -7.26 3.42 -9.74
N ILE A 549 -7.26 3.34 -11.07
CA ILE A 549 -7.22 4.50 -11.95
C ILE A 549 -8.64 5.10 -11.99
N PRO A 550 -8.81 6.40 -11.69
CA PRO A 550 -10.07 7.12 -11.88
C PRO A 550 -10.69 6.88 -13.26
N ALA A 551 -12.02 6.85 -13.33
CA ALA A 551 -12.83 6.44 -14.49
C ALA A 551 -12.71 4.95 -14.89
N GLY A 552 -11.61 4.29 -14.52
CA GLY A 552 -11.35 2.89 -14.77
C GLY A 552 -10.83 2.62 -16.19
N VAL A 553 -10.16 1.48 -16.34
CA VAL A 553 -9.60 1.00 -17.62
C VAL A 553 -10.19 -0.37 -18.02
N GLY A 554 -11.35 -0.71 -17.46
CA GLY A 554 -12.10 -1.91 -17.78
C GLY A 554 -11.76 -3.15 -16.94
N VAL A 555 -11.05 -3.02 -15.81
CA VAL A 555 -10.78 -4.18 -14.92
C VAL A 555 -12.08 -4.81 -14.45
N GLY A 556 -13.08 -4.02 -14.02
CA GLY A 556 -14.36 -4.55 -13.53
C GLY A 556 -15.06 -5.48 -14.53
N ALA A 557 -15.27 -5.03 -15.77
CA ALA A 557 -15.93 -5.81 -16.81
C ALA A 557 -15.13 -7.07 -17.20
N ALA A 558 -13.80 -6.96 -17.26
CA ALA A 558 -12.94 -8.09 -17.60
C ALA A 558 -12.95 -9.16 -16.50
N ILE A 559 -12.89 -8.76 -15.22
CA ILE A 559 -13.01 -9.69 -14.09
C ILE A 559 -14.36 -10.39 -14.09
N TYR A 560 -15.46 -9.67 -14.36
CA TYR A 560 -16.79 -10.26 -14.45
C TYR A 560 -16.90 -11.31 -15.58
N THR A 561 -16.19 -11.12 -16.68
CA THR A 561 -16.13 -12.11 -17.76
C THR A 561 -15.28 -13.33 -17.38
N LEU A 562 -14.14 -13.08 -16.73
CA LEU A 562 -13.11 -14.10 -16.43
C LEU A 562 -13.26 -14.77 -15.05
N TYR A 563 -14.27 -14.42 -14.25
CA TYR A 563 -14.31 -14.82 -12.84
C TYR A 563 -14.25 -16.35 -12.65
N GLY A 564 -14.91 -17.13 -13.53
CA GLY A 564 -14.88 -18.60 -13.47
C GLY A 564 -13.47 -19.16 -13.69
N ASP A 565 -12.82 -18.73 -14.77
CA ASP A 565 -11.44 -19.12 -15.10
C ASP A 565 -10.45 -18.70 -14.00
N LEU A 566 -10.65 -17.51 -13.43
CA LEU A 566 -9.85 -17.00 -12.32
C LEU A 566 -10.03 -17.85 -11.05
N LEU A 567 -11.25 -18.31 -10.74
CA LEU A 567 -11.51 -19.20 -9.62
C LEU A 567 -10.87 -20.58 -9.83
N ASP A 568 -10.89 -21.10 -11.06
CA ASP A 568 -10.23 -22.37 -11.38
C ASP A 568 -8.70 -22.26 -11.28
N LYS A 569 -8.11 -21.20 -11.81
CA LYS A 569 -6.68 -20.92 -11.63
C LYS A 569 -6.32 -20.61 -10.18
N ALA A 570 -7.23 -20.02 -9.41
CA ALA A 570 -7.04 -19.85 -7.97
C ALA A 570 -6.95 -21.20 -7.26
N ALA A 571 -7.83 -22.15 -7.57
CA ALA A 571 -7.79 -23.49 -6.98
C ALA A 571 -6.49 -24.23 -7.37
N GLU A 572 -6.11 -24.20 -8.64
CA GLU A 572 -4.86 -24.79 -9.16
C GLU A 572 -3.63 -24.20 -8.44
N LEU A 573 -3.53 -22.87 -8.38
CA LEU A 573 -2.44 -22.17 -7.70
C LEU A 573 -2.35 -22.55 -6.21
N ILE A 574 -3.49 -22.67 -5.52
CA ILE A 574 -3.50 -23.02 -4.09
C ILE A 574 -3.04 -24.47 -3.88
N HIS A 575 -3.50 -25.39 -4.74
CA HIS A 575 -3.15 -26.80 -4.70
C HIS A 575 -1.65 -27.01 -4.98
N ASP A 576 -1.13 -26.41 -6.04
CA ASP A 576 0.23 -26.63 -6.53
C ASP A 576 1.29 -25.85 -5.74
N CYS A 577 0.87 -24.84 -4.96
CA CYS A 577 1.77 -24.09 -4.13
C CYS A 577 2.42 -25.00 -3.06
N PRO A 578 3.76 -25.04 -2.93
CA PRO A 578 4.44 -25.99 -2.04
C PRO A 578 4.34 -25.64 -0.55
N CYS A 579 3.78 -24.49 -0.19
CA CYS A 579 3.63 -24.11 1.22
C CYS A 579 2.60 -24.99 1.96
N SER A 580 2.82 -25.21 3.25
CA SER A 580 1.94 -26.05 4.08
C SER A 580 0.57 -25.40 4.35
N ALA A 581 0.58 -24.17 4.84
CA ALA A 581 -0.61 -23.47 5.32
C ALA A 581 -1.03 -22.29 4.43
N GLY A 582 -0.05 -21.51 3.98
CA GLY A 582 -0.27 -20.30 3.18
C GLY A 582 1.01 -19.48 3.09
N CYS A 583 1.25 -18.88 1.93
CA CYS A 583 2.42 -18.04 1.66
C CYS A 583 2.03 -16.79 0.88
N PRO A 584 2.93 -15.81 0.75
CA PRO A 584 2.68 -14.60 -0.01
C PRO A 584 2.23 -14.80 -1.44
N SER A 585 2.55 -15.92 -2.11
CA SER A 585 2.15 -16.23 -3.50
C SER A 585 0.75 -16.85 -3.64
N CYS A 586 0.16 -17.39 -2.56
CA CYS A 586 -1.17 -18.00 -2.61
C CYS A 586 -2.15 -17.26 -1.68
N VAL A 587 -2.76 -17.95 -0.72
CA VAL A 587 -3.76 -17.42 0.24
C VAL A 587 -3.21 -16.41 1.25
N GLY A 588 -1.93 -16.06 1.16
CA GLY A 588 -1.23 -15.20 2.11
C GLY A 588 -0.64 -15.96 3.30
N PRO A 589 0.29 -15.34 4.05
CA PRO A 589 0.78 -15.89 5.31
C PRO A 589 -0.37 -16.23 6.25
N ALA A 590 -0.36 -17.44 6.80
CA ALA A 590 -1.47 -17.96 7.61
C ALA A 590 -1.27 -17.83 9.12
N ASP A 591 -0.10 -17.35 9.58
CA ASP A 591 0.24 -17.08 11.00
C ASP A 591 -0.23 -18.18 11.99
N GLY A 592 -0.10 -19.45 11.61
CA GLY A 592 -0.47 -20.62 12.42
C GLY A 592 -1.80 -21.29 12.05
N ASP A 593 -2.56 -20.74 11.11
CA ASP A 593 -3.77 -21.37 10.56
C ASP A 593 -3.42 -22.41 9.47
N GLU A 594 -3.25 -23.67 9.88
CA GLU A 594 -2.94 -24.78 8.97
C GLU A 594 -4.03 -25.06 7.93
N HIS A 595 -5.25 -24.56 8.14
CA HIS A 595 -6.40 -24.82 7.26
C HIS A 595 -6.65 -23.67 6.26
N ALA A 596 -5.82 -22.63 6.23
CA ALA A 596 -6.06 -21.44 5.42
C ALA A 596 -6.23 -21.74 3.92
N LYS A 597 -5.45 -22.68 3.35
CA LYS A 597 -5.67 -23.16 1.98
C LYS A 597 -7.04 -23.82 1.81
N GLN A 598 -7.38 -24.75 2.71
CA GLN A 598 -8.61 -25.53 2.62
C GLN A 598 -9.85 -24.65 2.74
N GLN A 599 -9.82 -23.64 3.61
CA GLN A 599 -10.89 -22.64 3.74
C GLN A 599 -11.19 -21.96 2.40
N VAL A 600 -10.15 -21.51 1.70
CA VAL A 600 -10.31 -20.85 0.39
C VAL A 600 -10.75 -21.83 -0.69
N LEU A 601 -10.20 -23.04 -0.72
CA LEU A 601 -10.60 -24.08 -1.68
C LEU A 601 -12.09 -24.43 -1.55
N ARG A 602 -12.59 -24.59 -0.32
CA ARG A 602 -14.01 -24.86 -0.05
C ARG A 602 -14.92 -23.71 -0.46
N LEU A 603 -14.46 -22.47 -0.27
CA LEU A 603 -15.16 -21.30 -0.79
C LEU A 603 -15.20 -21.32 -2.32
N ILE A 604 -14.07 -21.58 -3.00
CA ILE A 604 -14.02 -21.68 -4.47
C ILE A 604 -14.94 -22.78 -4.99
N GLU A 605 -14.94 -23.96 -4.37
CA GLU A 605 -15.86 -25.05 -4.72
C GLU A 605 -17.33 -24.63 -4.63
N ALA A 606 -17.69 -23.84 -3.61
CA ALA A 606 -19.04 -23.28 -3.48
C ALA A 606 -19.34 -22.19 -4.52
N MET A 607 -18.32 -21.56 -5.10
CA MET A 607 -18.41 -20.47 -6.09
C MET A 607 -18.34 -20.92 -7.54
N ARG A 608 -18.00 -22.19 -7.81
CA ARG A 608 -17.86 -22.69 -9.18
C ARG A 608 -19.20 -22.71 -9.92
N PRO A 609 -19.27 -22.17 -11.15
CA PRO A 609 -20.36 -22.45 -12.05
C PRO A 609 -20.32 -23.93 -12.43
N SER A 610 -21.39 -24.68 -12.12
CA SER A 610 -21.55 -26.09 -12.54
C SER A 610 -21.69 -26.24 -14.05
#